data_AF-A0A833YTR5-F1
#
_entry.id   AF-A0A833YTR5-F1
#
_cell.length_a   1.000
_cell.length_b   1.000
_cell.length_c   1.000
_cell.angle_alpha   90.00
_cell.angle_beta   90.00
_cell.angle_gamma   90.00
#
_symmetry.space_group_name_H-M   'P 1'
#
loop_
_entity.id
_entity.type
_entity.pdbx_description
1 polymer ?
#
loop_
_entity_poly.entity_id
_entity_poly.type
_entity_poly.pdbx_seq_one_letter_code
_entity_poly.pdbx_strand_id
1 'polypeptide(L)' 'MTMNLLEDWCCGMDVDIHRCLLVTGIPEDCGQAEIEETLNGVLCPLGLYLVLNKIFLREENAKAVLIENPGN' A
#
# COMPACT_ATOMS: atom_id res chain seq x y z
N MET A 1 13.23 7.54 -0.70
CA MET A 1 12.54 7.37 0.59
C MET A 1 11.54 6.21 0.51
N THR A 2 10.66 6.20 -0.49
CA THR A 2 9.63 5.18 -0.72
C THR A 2 10.15 3.73 -0.83
N MET A 3 11.28 3.49 -1.50
CA MET A 3 11.87 2.14 -1.61
C MET A 3 12.33 1.56 -0.27
N ASN A 4 12.96 2.37 0.60
CA ASN A 4 13.38 1.91 1.93
C ASN A 4 12.18 1.51 2.80
N LEU A 5 11.05 2.22 2.67
CA LEU A 5 9.84 1.90 3.43
C LEU A 5 9.21 0.58 2.96
N LEU A 6 9.19 0.36 1.64
CA LEU A 6 8.70 -0.90 1.08
C LEU A 6 9.56 -2.07 1.55
N GLU A 7 10.89 -1.95 1.51
CA GLU A 7 11.80 -2.99 2.01
C GLU A 7 11.64 -3.22 3.52
N ASP A 8 11.56 -2.15 4.32
CA ASP A 8 11.38 -2.24 5.78
C ASP A 8 10.10 -3.01 6.14
N TRP A 9 8.99 -2.69 5.47
CA TRP A 9 7.74 -3.40 5.72
C TRP A 9 7.73 -4.82 5.16
N CYS A 10 8.25 -5.06 3.97
CA CYS A 10 8.32 -6.42 3.43
C CYS A 10 9.16 -7.32 4.33
N CYS A 11 10.29 -6.80 4.82
CA CYS A 11 11.15 -7.48 5.78
C CYS A 11 10.44 -7.70 7.13
N GLY A 12 9.73 -6.68 7.64
CA GLY A 12 9.03 -6.76 8.93
C GLY A 12 7.78 -7.65 8.91
N MET A 13 7.14 -7.82 7.74
CA MET A 13 5.92 -8.62 7.58
C MET A 13 6.17 -10.01 6.98
N ASP A 14 7.42 -10.34 6.63
CA ASP A 14 7.81 -11.60 5.95
C ASP A 14 7.05 -11.84 4.64
N VAL A 15 6.87 -10.77 3.86
CA VAL A 15 6.14 -10.79 2.58
C VAL A 15 7.06 -10.55 1.40
N ASP A 16 6.74 -11.15 0.27
CA ASP A 16 7.57 -11.06 -0.93
C ASP A 16 7.44 -9.68 -1.57
N ILE A 17 8.56 -8.95 -1.65
CA ILE A 17 8.59 -7.60 -2.22
C ILE A 17 8.14 -7.54 -3.68
N HIS A 18 8.31 -8.62 -4.46
CA HIS A 18 7.84 -8.67 -5.84
C HIS A 18 6.33 -8.82 -5.95
N ARG A 19 5.68 -9.29 -4.87
CA ARG A 19 4.23 -9.39 -4.74
C ARG A 19 3.62 -8.20 -4.00
N CYS A 20 4.46 -7.36 -3.41
CA CYS A 20 4.04 -6.19 -2.68
C CYS A 20 4.13 -4.92 -3.52
N LEU A 21 3.19 -4.01 -3.31
CA LEU A 21 3.18 -2.69 -3.91
C LEU A 21 2.98 -1.66 -2.79
N LEU A 22 3.78 -0.59 -2.83
CA LEU A 22 3.64 0.53 -1.91
C LEU A 22 2.95 1.68 -2.65
N VAL A 23 1.77 2.05 -2.16
CA VAL A 23 1.01 3.20 -2.69
C VAL A 23 1.23 4.38 -1.75
N THR A 24 1.92 5.42 -2.24
CA THR A 24 2.15 6.69 -1.52
C THR A 24 1.42 7.84 -2.17
N GLY A 25 1.42 9.01 -1.52
CA GLY A 25 0.76 10.22 -2.04
C GLY A 25 -0.75 10.26 -1.78
N ILE A 26 -1.26 9.39 -0.91
CA ILE A 26 -2.67 9.39 -0.53
C ILE A 26 -2.93 10.61 0.37
N PRO A 27 -3.91 11.47 0.09
CA PRO A 27 -4.22 12.62 0.94
C PRO A 27 -4.59 12.19 2.37
N GLU A 28 -4.27 13.01 3.37
CA GLU A 28 -4.72 12.72 4.74
C GLU A 28 -6.25 12.77 4.89
N ASP A 29 -6.91 13.57 4.06
CA ASP A 29 -8.37 13.72 4.04
C ASP A 29 -9.07 12.42 3.60
N CYS A 30 -8.41 11.62 2.76
CA CYS A 30 -8.96 10.34 2.31
C CYS A 30 -9.08 9.34 3.47
N GLY A 31 -10.31 8.94 3.75
CA GLY A 31 -10.65 7.90 4.72
C GLY A 31 -10.18 6.51 4.27
N GLN A 32 -10.24 5.52 5.16
CA GLN A 32 -9.89 4.14 4.80
C GLN A 32 -10.78 3.61 3.67
N ALA A 33 -12.09 3.87 3.72
CA ALA A 33 -13.03 3.42 2.69
C ALA A 33 -12.72 3.99 1.30
N GLU A 34 -12.41 5.29 1.19
CA GLU A 34 -12.06 5.90 -0.10
C GLU A 34 -10.74 5.38 -0.66
N ILE A 35 -9.76 5.15 0.23
CA ILE A 35 -8.49 4.55 -0.14
C ILE A 35 -8.74 3.14 -0.68
N GLU A 36 -9.48 2.31 0.05
CA GLU A 36 -9.80 0.95 -0.37
C GLU A 36 -10.60 0.92 -1.66
N GLU A 37 -11.58 1.81 -1.84
CA GLU A 37 -12.38 1.92 -3.07
C GLU A 37 -11.51 2.33 -4.26
N THR A 38 -10.64 3.33 -4.08
CA THR A 38 -9.71 3.79 -5.11
C THR A 38 -8.72 2.70 -5.48
N LEU A 39 -8.11 2.05 -4.47
CA LEU A 39 -7.25 0.90 -4.66
C LEU A 39 -8.01 -0.21 -5.37
N ASN A 40 -9.30 -0.43 -5.06
CA ASN A 40 -10.11 -1.45 -5.73
C ASN A 40 -10.32 -1.09 -7.19
N GLY A 41 -10.70 0.14 -7.51
CA GLY A 41 -10.86 0.57 -8.90
C GLY A 41 -9.58 0.43 -9.72
N VAL A 42 -8.42 0.78 -9.14
CA VAL A 42 -7.12 0.76 -9.85
C VAL A 42 -6.55 -0.66 -9.95
N LEU A 43 -6.69 -1.47 -8.89
CA LEU A 43 -6.07 -2.80 -8.78
C LEU A 43 -7.03 -3.95 -9.11
N CYS A 44 -8.34 -3.68 -9.26
CA CYS A 44 -9.32 -4.65 -9.75
C CYS A 44 -8.84 -5.41 -11.00
N PRO A 45 -8.24 -4.77 -12.03
CA PRO A 45 -7.70 -5.51 -13.18
C PRO A 45 -6.48 -6.38 -12.86
N LEU A 46 -5.75 -6.09 -11.77
CA LEU A 46 -4.59 -6.88 -11.31
C LEU A 46 -5.01 -8.09 -10.45
N GLY A 47 -6.27 -8.15 -10.03
CA GLY A 47 -6.86 -9.24 -9.26
C GLY A 47 -7.09 -8.90 -7.79
N LEU A 48 -7.15 -9.95 -6.96
CA LEU A 48 -7.26 -9.80 -5.51
C LEU A 48 -5.98 -9.15 -4.97
N TYR A 49 -6.15 -8.20 -4.06
CA TYR A 49 -5.07 -7.60 -3.31
C TYR A 49 -5.50 -7.50 -1.84
N LEU A 50 -4.54 -7.52 -0.94
CA LEU A 50 -4.73 -7.42 0.49
C LEU A 50 -3.96 -6.22 1.02
N VAL A 51 -4.64 -5.35 1.76
CA VAL A 51 -3.98 -4.25 2.47
C VAL A 51 -3.28 -4.82 3.69
N LEU A 52 -1.96 -4.81 3.66
CA LEU A 52 -1.12 -5.33 4.74
C LEU A 52 -0.86 -4.27 5.81
N ASN A 53 -0.54 -3.04 5.41
CA ASN A 53 -0.16 -1.99 6.34
C ASN A 53 -0.54 -0.60 5.81
N LYS A 54 -0.70 0.36 6.73
CA LYS A 54 -0.93 1.77 6.41
C LYS A 54 -0.22 2.66 7.41
N ILE A 55 0.57 3.61 6.92
CA ILE A 55 1.13 4.68 7.75
C ILE A 55 0.82 6.05 7.19
N PHE A 56 0.96 7.05 8.05
CA PHE A 56 0.98 8.44 7.64
C PHE A 56 2.42 8.94 7.57
N LEU A 57 2.88 9.28 6.37
CA LEU A 57 4.16 9.90 6.11
C LEU A 57 4.03 11.40 6.38
N ARG A 58 4.41 11.81 7.60
CA ARG A 58 4.41 13.22 7.99
C ARG A 58 5.33 14.07 7.10
N GLU A 59 6.43 13.49 6.61
CA GLU A 59 7.35 14.16 5.69
C GLU A 59 6.68 14.53 4.37
N GLU A 60 5.81 13.66 3.85
CA GLU A 60 5.09 13.87 2.58
C GLU A 60 3.67 14.44 2.78
N ASN A 61 3.23 14.65 4.03
CA ASN A 61 1.84 14.96 4.41
C ASN A 61 0.82 14.06 3.69
N ALA A 62 1.21 12.79 3.51
CA ALA A 62 0.47 11.81 2.75
C ALA A 62 0.45 10.47 3.47
N LYS A 63 -0.57 9.67 3.22
CA LYS A 63 -0.63 8.27 3.67
C LYS A 63 0.10 7.38 2.67
N ALA A 64 0.67 6.32 3.21
CA ALA A 64 1.28 5.23 2.47
C ALA A 64 0.60 3.92 2.87
N VAL A 65 0.31 3.08 1.89
CA VAL A 65 -0.37 1.79 2.08
C VAL A 65 0.45 0.70 1.41
N LEU A 66 0.73 -0.36 2.16
CA LEU A 66 1.27 -1.59 1.62
C LEU A 66 0.13 -2.49 1.22
N ILE A 67 0.20 -2.98 0.01
CA ILE A 67 -0.68 -4.02 -0.48
C ILE A 67 0.15 -5.20 -0.95
N GLU A 68 -0.37 -6.39 -0.77
CA GLU A 68 0.15 -7.62 -1.35
C GLU A 68 -0.85 -8.17 -2.36
N ASN A 69 -0.33 -8.64 -3.49
CA ASN A 69 -1.08 -9.50 -4.39
C ASN A 69 -0.78 -10.96 -4.01
N PRO A 70 -1.75 -11.70 -3.43
CA PRO A 70 -1.52 -13.08 -2.99
C PRO A 70 -1.11 -14.03 -4.13
N GLY A 71 -1.24 -13.64 -5.40
CA GLY A 71 -0.80 -14.44 -6.54
C GLY A 71 -1.67 -15.68 -6.72
N ASN A 72 -2.49 -15.69 -7.76
CA ASN A 72 -3.22 -16.89 -8.16
C ASN A 72 -2.32 -17.87 -8.92
#